data_AF-A0A1E2WCS9-F1
#
_entry.id   AF-A0A1E2WCS9-F1
#
_cell.length_a   1.000
_cell.length_b   1.000
_cell.length_c   1.000
_cell.angle_alpha   90.00
_cell.angle_beta   90.00
_cell.angle_gamma   90.00
#
_symmetry.space_group_name_H-M   'P 1'
#
loop_
_entity.id
_entity.type
_entity.pdbx_description
1 polymer ?
#
loop_
_entity_poly.entity_id
_entity_poly.type
_entity_poly.pdbx_seq_one_letter_code
_entity_poly.pdbx_strand_id
1 'polypeptide(L)'
;MNKSIEFRIDQPLYQKLDRHLFPGDGDEHGAVIAAGIVETPRGICLLAREVFLAQDRIDYVPGTRGYRALTAKFVAEISGYCAEQNLCYFAVHCHGGRDEVCFSADDMASHERGYPALLDITRGGPVGALVFAKNAVAGDIWTPSGRFQLDHMTVIGSHIRRLYPAPQPRLCAANPMYDRHARLFGDVGQEIFANLKVGIIGLGGGGSLINEWLSHLGVGHIVAIDFDRIELTNRPRIVGTNPWDAMTWLTKQPIPWLQKLGKRLAAYKVHVARRVAKLANPSIRYDAVVGNIVDEAIAKLLVDADFLFLAADSMQSRLVFNALVHQYLIPGIQIGAKVPVDKQTRQVGDIFTATRPVLPYAYGGCLHCHELIPAGRLQQEALSEEERRTQRYVEDEHIAQPSVIALNVKSAEQAVNDFMMMFTGLYQPEVQLCHQLRFARERSIINVEPRANDDCLDCSSSSRSRRAKGDRYRLPCRMPNV
;
A
#
# COMPACT_ATOMS: atom_id res chain seq x y z
N MET A 1 16.10 15.92 -15.24
CA MET A 1 15.84 14.54 -14.80
C MET A 1 14.48 14.15 -15.36
N ASN A 2 14.40 13.14 -16.23
CA ASN A 2 13.10 12.59 -16.62
C ASN A 2 12.44 12.05 -15.34
N LYS A 3 11.26 12.59 -14.99
CA LYS A 3 10.45 12.02 -13.92
C LYS A 3 9.91 10.68 -14.42
N SER A 4 10.15 9.61 -13.66
CA SER A 4 9.52 8.32 -13.91
C SER A 4 8.01 8.44 -13.72
N ILE A 5 7.21 7.82 -14.60
CA ILE A 5 5.75 7.78 -14.48
C ILE A 5 5.27 6.33 -14.43
N GLU A 6 4.63 5.97 -13.33
CA GLU A 6 3.96 4.69 -13.09
C GLU A 6 2.44 4.86 -13.17
N PHE A 7 1.74 3.84 -13.66
CA PHE A 7 0.28 3.73 -13.56
C PHE A 7 -0.10 2.55 -12.64
N ARG A 8 -0.90 2.76 -11.60
CA ARG A 8 -1.38 1.68 -10.73
C ARG A 8 -2.85 1.40 -10.98
N ILE A 9 -3.21 0.14 -11.10
CA ILE A 9 -4.59 -0.32 -11.26
C ILE A 9 -4.81 -1.56 -10.40
N ASP A 10 -5.93 -1.65 -9.69
CA ASP A 10 -6.24 -2.89 -8.97
C ASP A 10 -6.70 -4.00 -9.92
N GLN A 11 -6.47 -5.25 -9.50
CA GLN A 11 -6.73 -6.45 -10.30
C GLN A 11 -8.19 -6.56 -10.78
N PRO A 12 -9.23 -6.33 -9.96
CA PRO A 12 -10.62 -6.32 -10.45
C PRO A 12 -10.87 -5.31 -11.57
N LEU A 13 -10.35 -4.09 -11.41
CA LEU A 13 -10.51 -3.02 -12.41
C LEU A 13 -9.74 -3.33 -13.69
N TYR A 14 -8.53 -3.88 -13.58
CA TYR A 14 -7.75 -4.37 -14.71
C TYR A 14 -8.47 -5.50 -15.45
N GLN A 15 -9.04 -6.48 -14.74
CA GLN A 15 -9.77 -7.59 -15.35
C GLN A 15 -11.03 -7.13 -16.09
N LYS A 16 -11.72 -6.11 -15.56
CA LYS A 16 -12.85 -5.46 -16.25
C LYS A 16 -12.39 -4.85 -17.58
N LEU A 17 -11.27 -4.13 -17.57
CA LEU A 17 -10.68 -3.51 -18.76
C LEU A 17 -10.18 -4.55 -19.76
N ASP A 18 -9.40 -5.54 -19.31
CA ASP A 18 -8.80 -6.58 -20.14
C ASP A 18 -9.86 -7.40 -20.90
N ARG A 19 -10.95 -7.76 -20.22
CA ARG A 19 -12.07 -8.50 -20.83
C ARG A 19 -12.76 -7.68 -21.92
N HIS A 20 -12.88 -6.36 -21.74
CA HIS A 20 -13.48 -5.45 -22.70
C HIS A 20 -12.55 -5.18 -23.88
N LEU A 21 -11.26 -4.97 -23.62
CA LEU A 21 -10.28 -4.70 -24.67
C LEU A 21 -10.00 -5.91 -25.55
N PHE A 22 -10.13 -7.12 -25.00
CA PHE A 22 -9.81 -8.33 -25.76
C PHE A 22 -10.90 -9.42 -25.65
N PRO A 23 -12.09 -9.16 -26.19
CA PRO A 23 -13.22 -10.11 -26.13
C PRO A 23 -13.03 -11.33 -27.05
N GLY A 24 -12.05 -11.28 -27.96
CA GLY A 24 -11.69 -12.39 -28.85
C GLY A 24 -12.16 -12.25 -30.30
N ASP A 25 -12.70 -11.09 -30.68
CA ASP A 25 -13.09 -10.75 -32.05
C ASP A 25 -11.92 -10.27 -32.92
N GLY A 26 -10.80 -9.88 -32.30
CA GLY A 26 -9.61 -9.40 -32.98
C GLY A 26 -9.71 -7.96 -33.49
N ASP A 27 -10.71 -7.20 -33.04
CA ASP A 27 -10.88 -5.78 -33.36
C ASP A 27 -10.34 -4.89 -32.23
N GLU A 28 -10.22 -3.59 -32.50
CA GLU A 28 -9.87 -2.60 -31.48
C GLU A 28 -11.09 -2.19 -30.67
N HIS A 29 -10.90 -2.04 -29.36
CA HIS A 29 -11.92 -1.65 -28.39
C HIS A 29 -11.46 -0.43 -27.60
N GLY A 30 -12.38 0.49 -27.32
CA GLY A 30 -12.11 1.73 -26.62
C GLY A 30 -12.59 1.75 -25.18
N ALA A 31 -11.89 2.46 -24.30
CA ALA A 31 -12.32 2.78 -22.94
C ALA A 31 -11.69 4.10 -22.48
N VAL A 32 -12.07 4.56 -21.28
CA VAL A 32 -11.40 5.66 -20.59
C VAL A 32 -11.17 5.27 -19.13
N ILE A 33 -9.98 5.58 -18.61
CA ILE A 33 -9.64 5.47 -17.20
C ILE A 33 -9.62 6.88 -16.59
N ALA A 34 -10.39 7.06 -15.52
CA ALA A 34 -10.23 8.22 -14.64
C ALA A 34 -9.26 7.84 -13.52
N ALA A 35 -8.25 8.69 -13.27
CA ALA A 35 -7.18 8.39 -12.33
C ALA A 35 -6.87 9.52 -11.35
N GLY A 36 -6.54 9.20 -10.11
CA GLY A 36 -5.87 10.13 -9.21
C GLY A 36 -4.38 10.28 -9.56
N ILE A 37 -3.70 11.14 -8.81
CA ILE A 37 -2.27 11.39 -8.99
C ILE A 37 -1.57 11.49 -7.63
N VAL A 38 -0.34 11.01 -7.57
CA VAL A 38 0.60 11.30 -6.50
C VAL A 38 1.93 11.77 -7.11
N GLU A 39 2.50 12.83 -6.55
CA GLU A 39 3.78 13.36 -6.99
C GLU A 39 4.80 13.30 -5.87
N THR A 40 5.89 12.55 -6.10
CA THR A 40 6.95 12.38 -5.11
C THR A 40 8.33 12.56 -5.74
N PRO A 41 9.40 12.63 -4.94
CA PRO A 41 10.76 12.60 -5.47
C PRO A 41 11.09 11.32 -6.26
N ARG A 42 10.36 10.21 -6.09
CA ARG A 42 10.54 8.98 -6.90
C ARG A 42 9.96 9.12 -8.31
N GLY A 43 8.97 9.99 -8.51
CA GLY A 43 8.25 10.11 -9.77
C GLY A 43 6.78 10.46 -9.56
N ILE A 44 6.04 10.39 -10.67
CA ILE A 44 4.58 10.58 -10.70
C ILE A 44 3.95 9.19 -10.73
N CYS A 45 2.92 8.96 -9.90
CA CYS A 45 2.11 7.76 -10.01
C CYS A 45 0.65 8.13 -10.25
N LEU A 46 0.08 7.56 -11.31
CA LEU A 46 -1.31 7.70 -11.71
C LEU A 46 -2.10 6.53 -11.13
N LEU A 47 -3.24 6.81 -10.50
CA LEU A 47 -3.97 5.83 -9.69
C LEU A 47 -5.33 5.55 -10.31
N ALA A 48 -5.50 4.42 -10.98
CA ALA A 48 -6.76 4.05 -11.62
C ALA A 48 -7.90 4.02 -10.60
N ARG A 49 -8.88 4.90 -10.78
CA ARG A 49 -10.05 4.98 -9.92
C ARG A 49 -11.24 4.25 -10.53
N GLU A 50 -11.52 4.54 -11.79
CA GLU A 50 -12.72 4.11 -12.51
C GLU A 50 -12.35 3.76 -13.96
N VAL A 51 -13.00 2.75 -14.53
CA VAL A 51 -12.91 2.41 -15.96
C VAL A 51 -14.30 2.53 -16.56
N PHE A 52 -14.40 3.42 -17.55
CA PHE A 52 -15.57 3.63 -18.40
C PHE A 52 -15.36 2.88 -19.71
N LEU A 53 -16.16 1.84 -19.95
CA LEU A 53 -16.08 1.05 -21.17
C LEU A 53 -16.84 1.79 -22.28
N ALA A 54 -16.22 1.99 -23.44
CA ALA A 54 -16.91 2.57 -24.58
C ALA A 54 -17.68 1.46 -25.30
N GLN A 55 -18.97 1.66 -25.55
CA GLN A 55 -19.75 0.69 -26.30
C GLN A 55 -19.43 0.78 -27.81
N ASP A 56 -19.11 -0.34 -28.43
CA ASP A 56 -18.82 -0.37 -29.87
C ASP A 56 -19.98 0.14 -30.71
N ARG A 57 -19.63 0.88 -31.77
CA ARG A 57 -20.56 1.51 -32.71
C ARG A 57 -21.41 2.64 -32.12
N ILE A 58 -21.35 2.87 -30.81
CA ILE A 58 -22.04 3.98 -30.13
C ILE A 58 -21.02 4.99 -29.62
N ASP A 59 -20.12 4.56 -28.75
CA ASP A 59 -19.09 5.40 -28.13
C ASP A 59 -17.72 5.21 -28.78
N TYR A 60 -17.49 4.06 -29.42
CA TYR A 60 -16.29 3.76 -30.20
C TYR A 60 -16.65 3.43 -31.66
N VAL A 61 -16.43 4.39 -32.55
CA VAL A 61 -16.95 4.41 -33.93
C VAL A 61 -15.81 4.42 -34.96
N PRO A 62 -16.07 4.09 -36.23
CA PRO A 62 -15.07 4.27 -37.29
C PRO A 62 -14.51 5.69 -37.31
N GLY A 63 -13.18 5.81 -37.35
CA GLY A 63 -12.52 7.10 -37.39
C GLY A 63 -12.60 7.74 -38.78
N THR A 64 -12.58 9.08 -38.82
CA THR A 64 -12.46 9.82 -40.10
C THR A 64 -11.00 10.02 -40.54
N ARG A 65 -10.06 9.87 -39.60
CA ARG A 65 -8.61 10.13 -39.78
C ARG A 65 -7.72 9.07 -39.12
N GLY A 66 -8.31 7.94 -38.73
CA GLY A 66 -7.69 6.79 -38.06
C GLY A 66 -8.69 5.64 -38.09
N TYR A 67 -8.30 4.45 -37.61
CA TYR A 67 -9.15 3.26 -37.71
C TYR A 67 -10.44 3.40 -36.89
N ARG A 68 -10.31 3.75 -35.61
CA ARG A 68 -11.42 3.95 -34.67
C ARG A 68 -11.26 5.25 -33.88
N ALA A 69 -12.36 5.76 -33.33
CA ALA A 69 -12.36 6.97 -32.51
C ALA A 69 -13.45 6.92 -31.42
N LEU A 70 -13.13 7.47 -30.25
CA LEU A 70 -14.13 7.77 -29.22
C LEU A 70 -15.02 8.92 -29.68
N THR A 71 -16.32 8.84 -29.42
CA THR A 71 -17.24 9.93 -29.77
C THR A 71 -17.01 11.16 -28.90
N ALA A 72 -17.25 12.34 -29.47
CA ALA A 72 -17.12 13.61 -28.74
C ALA A 72 -18.02 13.66 -27.51
N LYS A 73 -19.20 13.04 -27.56
CA LYS A 73 -20.13 12.95 -26.42
C LYS A 73 -19.51 12.15 -25.27
N PHE A 74 -19.02 10.96 -25.53
CA PHE A 74 -18.39 10.10 -24.52
C PHE A 74 -17.16 10.76 -23.89
N VAL A 75 -16.32 11.38 -24.72
CA VAL A 75 -15.15 12.15 -24.26
C VAL A 75 -15.57 13.34 -23.38
N ALA A 76 -16.59 14.10 -23.78
CA ALA A 76 -17.07 15.26 -23.03
C ALA A 76 -17.67 14.86 -21.66
N GLU A 77 -18.48 13.80 -21.61
CA GLU A 77 -19.08 13.30 -20.37
C GLU A 77 -18.01 12.89 -19.35
N ILE A 78 -17.01 12.11 -19.79
CA ILE A 78 -16.00 11.57 -18.87
C ILE A 78 -14.94 12.63 -18.52
N SER A 79 -14.57 13.51 -19.44
CA SER A 79 -13.69 14.64 -19.11
C SER A 79 -14.37 15.61 -18.14
N GLY A 80 -15.69 15.81 -18.25
CA GLY A 80 -16.50 16.52 -17.27
C GLY A 80 -16.46 15.86 -15.88
N TYR A 81 -16.70 14.54 -15.81
CA TYR A 81 -16.54 13.76 -14.57
C TYR A 81 -15.15 13.93 -13.95
N CYS A 82 -14.10 13.86 -14.78
CA CYS A 82 -12.72 14.03 -14.31
C CYS A 82 -12.51 15.45 -13.75
N ALA A 83 -12.98 16.49 -14.43
CA ALA A 83 -12.88 17.87 -13.96
C ALA A 83 -13.60 18.07 -12.62
N GLU A 84 -14.84 17.59 -12.49
CA GLU A 84 -15.66 17.71 -11.27
C GLU A 84 -15.04 16.98 -10.07
N GLN A 85 -14.45 15.82 -10.30
CA GLN A 85 -13.83 15.00 -9.25
C GLN A 85 -12.35 15.31 -9.02
N ASN A 86 -11.80 16.28 -9.78
CA ASN A 86 -10.37 16.60 -9.81
C ASN A 86 -9.52 15.36 -10.08
N LEU A 87 -9.79 14.65 -11.18
CA LEU A 87 -9.09 13.45 -11.65
C LEU A 87 -8.40 13.71 -12.99
N CYS A 88 -7.56 12.77 -13.38
CA CYS A 88 -6.84 12.69 -14.64
C CYS A 88 -7.65 11.87 -15.65
N TYR A 89 -7.52 12.19 -16.94
CA TYR A 89 -8.27 11.53 -18.02
C TYR A 89 -7.32 10.73 -18.91
N PHE A 90 -7.56 9.42 -19.05
CA PHE A 90 -6.76 8.58 -19.95
C PHE A 90 -7.64 7.80 -20.91
N ALA A 91 -7.60 8.16 -22.19
CA ALA A 91 -8.18 7.33 -23.24
C ALA A 91 -7.42 6.01 -23.34
N VAL A 92 -8.13 4.92 -23.62
CA VAL A 92 -7.56 3.59 -23.70
C VAL A 92 -8.06 2.90 -24.95
N HIS A 93 -7.15 2.24 -25.65
CA HIS A 93 -7.49 1.26 -26.68
C HIS A 93 -6.51 0.10 -26.68
N CYS A 94 -6.78 -0.90 -27.50
CA CYS A 94 -5.90 -2.04 -27.71
C CYS A 94 -5.43 -2.12 -29.15
N HIS A 95 -4.23 -2.66 -29.33
CA HIS A 95 -3.73 -3.13 -30.61
C HIS A 95 -3.57 -4.65 -30.58
N GLY A 96 -3.31 -5.24 -31.74
CA GLY A 96 -2.83 -6.62 -31.81
C GLY A 96 -1.47 -6.79 -31.13
N GLY A 97 -1.07 -8.04 -30.92
CA GLY A 97 0.20 -8.39 -30.26
C GLY A 97 0.02 -9.01 -28.88
N ARG A 98 1.13 -9.37 -28.25
CA ARG A 98 1.13 -10.01 -26.92
C ARG A 98 2.00 -9.27 -25.92
N ASP A 99 3.31 -9.33 -26.11
CA ASP A 99 4.27 -8.86 -25.10
C ASP A 99 4.96 -7.54 -25.49
N GLU A 100 4.53 -6.89 -26.58
CA GLU A 100 5.01 -5.60 -27.04
C GLU A 100 3.86 -4.78 -27.64
N VAL A 101 3.86 -3.46 -27.40
CA VAL A 101 2.88 -2.52 -27.95
C VAL A 101 3.45 -1.10 -28.05
N CYS A 102 3.05 -0.37 -29.08
CA CYS A 102 3.30 1.06 -29.23
C CYS A 102 2.13 1.74 -29.95
N PHE A 103 2.06 3.06 -29.83
CA PHE A 103 1.10 3.88 -30.57
C PHE A 103 1.44 3.93 -32.06
N SER A 104 0.42 3.91 -32.91
CA SER A 104 0.57 4.17 -34.34
C SER A 104 0.80 5.66 -34.61
N ALA A 105 1.20 5.99 -35.84
CA ALA A 105 1.36 7.39 -36.25
C ALA A 105 0.01 8.16 -36.21
N ASP A 106 -1.10 7.48 -36.53
CA ASP A 106 -2.44 8.06 -36.51
C ASP A 106 -2.91 8.34 -35.07
N ASP A 107 -2.59 7.45 -34.13
CA ASP A 107 -2.84 7.67 -32.69
C ASP A 107 -2.11 8.92 -32.21
N MET A 108 -0.81 8.99 -32.49
CA MET A 108 0.03 10.12 -32.08
C MET A 108 -0.48 11.43 -32.67
N ALA A 109 -0.86 11.44 -33.95
CA ALA A 109 -1.47 12.60 -34.58
C ALA A 109 -2.82 12.98 -33.97
N SER A 110 -3.59 12.01 -33.46
CA SER A 110 -4.85 12.25 -32.75
C SER A 110 -4.61 12.90 -31.38
N HIS A 111 -3.62 12.42 -30.63
CA HIS A 111 -3.25 12.98 -29.33
C HIS A 111 -2.87 14.46 -29.45
N GLU A 112 -2.03 14.81 -30.42
CA GLU A 112 -1.60 16.19 -30.71
C GLU A 112 -2.78 17.15 -30.94
N ARG A 113 -3.87 16.65 -31.54
CA ARG A 113 -5.06 17.48 -31.82
C ARG A 113 -5.98 17.62 -30.63
N GLY A 114 -6.17 16.54 -29.86
CA GLY A 114 -7.23 16.47 -28.84
C GLY A 114 -6.76 16.82 -27.43
N TYR A 115 -5.55 16.43 -27.05
CA TYR A 115 -5.11 16.49 -25.65
C TYR A 115 -4.82 17.89 -25.12
N PRO A 116 -4.35 18.87 -25.93
CA PRO A 116 -4.26 20.25 -25.47
C PRO A 116 -5.60 20.80 -24.94
N ALA A 117 -6.72 20.54 -25.64
CA ALA A 117 -8.03 20.97 -25.19
C ALA A 117 -8.53 20.22 -23.94
N LEU A 118 -8.22 18.91 -23.82
CA LEU A 118 -8.59 18.13 -22.64
C LEU A 118 -7.80 18.55 -21.39
N LEU A 119 -6.54 18.96 -21.54
CA LEU A 119 -5.76 19.55 -20.43
C LEU A 119 -6.46 20.79 -19.87
N ASP A 120 -6.97 21.66 -20.75
CA ASP A 120 -7.68 22.88 -20.36
C ASP A 120 -9.00 22.59 -19.64
N ILE A 121 -9.72 21.53 -20.06
CA ILE A 121 -11.02 21.13 -19.49
C ILE A 121 -10.85 20.51 -18.10
N THR A 122 -9.88 19.61 -17.94
CA THR A 122 -9.75 18.80 -16.73
C THR A 122 -9.28 19.58 -15.51
N ARG A 123 -8.73 20.81 -15.70
CA ARG A 123 -8.40 21.81 -14.64
C ARG A 123 -7.79 21.24 -13.36
N GLY A 124 -7.02 20.17 -13.49
CA GLY A 124 -6.79 19.31 -12.34
C GLY A 124 -5.63 18.37 -12.53
N GLY A 125 -5.50 17.65 -13.65
CA GLY A 125 -4.44 16.64 -13.82
C GLY A 125 -3.99 16.33 -15.24
N PRO A 126 -2.93 15.51 -15.36
CA PRO A 126 -2.50 14.97 -16.63
C PRO A 126 -3.65 14.36 -17.44
N VAL A 127 -3.55 14.47 -18.76
CA VAL A 127 -4.39 13.72 -19.69
C VAL A 127 -3.51 12.86 -20.56
N GLY A 128 -4.04 11.80 -21.14
CA GLY A 128 -3.23 10.98 -22.02
C GLY A 128 -3.96 9.83 -22.66
N ALA A 129 -3.16 8.93 -23.22
CA ALA A 129 -3.63 7.68 -23.77
C ALA A 129 -2.82 6.50 -23.20
N LEU A 130 -3.46 5.34 -23.15
CA LEU A 130 -2.82 4.05 -22.94
C LEU A 130 -3.21 3.12 -24.08
N VAL A 131 -2.22 2.42 -24.65
CA VAL A 131 -2.47 1.36 -25.63
C VAL A 131 -2.01 0.03 -25.07
N PHE A 132 -2.87 -0.97 -25.18
CA PHE A 132 -2.64 -2.31 -24.64
C PHE A 132 -2.40 -3.34 -25.74
N ALA A 133 -1.49 -4.26 -25.46
CA ALA A 133 -1.52 -5.64 -25.96
C ALA A 133 -1.83 -6.58 -24.79
N LYS A 134 -1.94 -7.89 -25.04
CA LYS A 134 -2.35 -8.87 -24.00
C LYS A 134 -1.51 -8.83 -22.71
N ASN A 135 -0.22 -8.54 -22.80
CA ASN A 135 0.75 -8.52 -21.70
C ASN A 135 1.64 -7.25 -21.71
N ALA A 136 1.28 -6.23 -22.48
CA ALA A 136 2.09 -5.02 -22.62
C ALA A 136 1.21 -3.77 -22.63
N VAL A 137 1.79 -2.66 -22.18
CA VAL A 137 1.11 -1.36 -22.18
C VAL A 137 2.13 -0.25 -22.45
N ALA A 138 1.77 0.66 -23.35
CA ALA A 138 2.46 1.91 -23.57
C ALA A 138 1.53 3.07 -23.23
N GLY A 139 2.10 4.21 -22.84
CA GLY A 139 1.31 5.38 -22.45
C GLY A 139 1.94 6.68 -22.90
N ASP A 140 1.09 7.59 -23.36
CA ASP A 140 1.46 8.93 -23.80
C ASP A 140 0.76 9.95 -22.91
N ILE A 141 1.54 10.61 -22.05
CA ILE A 141 1.04 11.36 -20.90
C ILE A 141 1.37 12.83 -21.08
N TRP A 142 0.33 13.64 -21.13
CA TRP A 142 0.39 15.07 -21.32
C TRP A 142 0.13 15.77 -19.99
N THR A 143 1.00 16.72 -19.67
CA THR A 143 0.90 17.56 -18.48
C THR A 143 1.10 19.01 -18.89
N PRO A 144 0.73 19.99 -18.04
CA PRO A 144 1.10 21.38 -18.27
C PRO A 144 2.62 21.62 -18.40
N SER A 145 3.43 20.72 -17.84
CA SER A 145 4.90 20.81 -17.86
C SER A 145 5.56 20.13 -19.06
N GLY A 146 4.80 19.40 -19.87
CA GLY A 146 5.31 18.65 -21.02
C GLY A 146 4.68 17.28 -21.20
N ARG A 147 5.20 16.57 -22.19
CA ARG A 147 4.79 15.23 -22.62
C ARG A 147 5.78 14.18 -22.14
N PHE A 148 5.27 13.08 -21.61
CA PHE A 148 6.04 12.00 -21.01
C PHE A 148 5.52 10.65 -21.48
N GLN A 149 6.40 9.65 -21.49
CA GLN A 149 6.01 8.27 -21.73
C GLN A 149 5.76 7.56 -20.40
N LEU A 150 4.86 6.58 -20.43
CA LEU A 150 4.67 5.68 -19.30
C LEU A 150 5.85 4.71 -19.18
N ASP A 151 6.44 4.59 -17.98
CA ASP A 151 7.50 3.59 -17.77
C ASP A 151 6.92 2.19 -17.65
N HIS A 152 5.88 2.04 -16.82
CA HIS A 152 5.16 0.78 -16.62
C HIS A 152 3.81 1.00 -15.96
N MET A 153 2.95 -0.01 -16.06
CA MET A 153 1.74 -0.16 -15.26
C MET A 153 1.92 -1.27 -14.22
N THR A 154 1.54 -1.02 -12.98
CA THR A 154 1.46 -2.05 -11.93
C THR A 154 0.00 -2.45 -11.70
N VAL A 155 -0.30 -3.73 -11.91
CA VAL A 155 -1.57 -4.36 -11.53
C VAL A 155 -1.44 -4.86 -10.10
N ILE A 156 -2.24 -4.30 -9.19
CA ILE A 156 -2.23 -4.61 -7.75
C ILE A 156 -3.29 -5.66 -7.44
N GLY A 157 -2.85 -6.84 -6.99
CA GLY A 157 -3.77 -7.85 -6.50
C GLY A 157 -3.07 -8.97 -5.73
N SER A 158 -3.63 -10.19 -5.76
CA SER A 158 -2.96 -11.36 -5.16
C SER A 158 -1.64 -11.68 -5.87
N HIS A 159 -1.52 -11.27 -7.13
CA HIS A 159 -0.28 -11.21 -7.89
C HIS A 159 -0.02 -9.77 -8.29
N ILE A 160 1.10 -9.22 -7.84
CA ILE A 160 1.52 -7.88 -8.25
C ILE A 160 2.32 -8.01 -9.54
N ARG A 161 1.79 -7.48 -10.65
CA ARG A 161 2.39 -7.62 -11.97
C ARG A 161 2.70 -6.25 -12.57
N ARG A 162 3.92 -6.10 -13.09
CA ARG A 162 4.31 -4.92 -13.89
C ARG A 162 4.20 -5.23 -15.38
N LEU A 163 3.50 -4.37 -16.11
CA LEU A 163 3.37 -4.39 -17.56
C LEU A 163 4.20 -3.26 -18.14
N TYR A 164 4.96 -3.57 -19.17
CA TYR A 164 5.87 -2.65 -19.86
C TYR A 164 5.45 -2.53 -21.34
N PRO A 165 5.92 -1.51 -22.07
CA PRO A 165 5.64 -1.39 -23.50
C PRO A 165 6.29 -2.51 -24.32
N ALA A 166 7.41 -3.05 -23.86
CA ALA A 166 8.12 -4.18 -24.44
C ALA A 166 8.83 -4.98 -23.35
N PRO A 167 9.26 -6.23 -23.61
CA PRO A 167 9.98 -7.04 -22.63
C PRO A 167 11.24 -6.32 -22.17
N GLN A 168 11.42 -6.22 -20.86
CA GLN A 168 12.62 -5.62 -20.29
C GLN A 168 13.83 -6.53 -20.56
N PRO A 169 15.00 -5.98 -20.91
CA PRO A 169 16.21 -6.77 -21.05
C PRO A 169 16.48 -7.52 -19.73
N ARG A 170 16.92 -8.78 -19.83
CA ARG A 170 17.27 -9.57 -18.65
C ARG A 170 18.38 -8.85 -17.88
N LEU A 171 18.11 -8.60 -16.61
CA LEU A 171 19.06 -7.95 -15.71
C LEU A 171 20.10 -8.96 -15.23
N CYS A 172 21.20 -8.44 -14.68
CA CYS A 172 22.33 -9.24 -14.21
C CYS A 172 21.89 -10.31 -13.21
N ALA A 173 22.64 -11.42 -13.14
CA ALA A 173 22.42 -12.47 -12.15
C ALA A 173 22.31 -11.87 -10.74
N ALA A 174 21.40 -12.42 -9.93
CA ALA A 174 21.24 -11.97 -8.55
C ALA A 174 22.56 -12.07 -7.78
N ASN A 175 22.74 -11.22 -6.77
CA ASN A 175 23.88 -11.32 -5.87
C ASN A 175 23.99 -12.77 -5.34
N PRO A 176 25.17 -13.42 -5.40
CA PRO A 176 25.34 -14.82 -4.97
C PRO A 176 24.84 -15.12 -3.55
N MET A 177 24.78 -14.12 -2.67
CA MET A 177 24.17 -14.23 -1.35
C MET A 177 22.72 -14.72 -1.37
N TYR A 178 22.00 -14.44 -2.48
CA TYR A 178 20.61 -14.80 -2.70
C TYR A 178 20.44 -16.00 -3.65
N ASP A 179 21.47 -16.83 -3.88
CA ASP A 179 21.36 -18.00 -4.78
C ASP A 179 20.16 -18.90 -4.41
N ARG A 180 19.94 -19.18 -3.12
CA ARG A 180 18.81 -20.02 -2.67
C ARG A 180 17.44 -19.38 -2.90
N HIS A 181 17.38 -18.05 -2.83
CA HIS A 181 16.18 -17.26 -3.11
C HIS A 181 15.87 -17.27 -4.60
N ALA A 182 16.88 -16.99 -5.43
CA ALA A 182 16.79 -17.02 -6.88
C ALA A 182 16.41 -18.41 -7.43
N ARG A 183 16.76 -19.51 -6.75
CA ARG A 183 16.28 -20.85 -7.11
C ARG A 183 14.77 -21.04 -6.97
N LEU A 184 14.12 -20.30 -6.06
CA LEU A 184 12.67 -20.37 -5.86
C LEU A 184 11.92 -19.43 -6.78
N PHE A 185 12.34 -18.15 -6.86
CA PHE A 185 11.59 -17.10 -7.58
C PHE A 185 12.37 -16.42 -8.72
N GLY A 186 13.50 -16.98 -9.12
CA GLY A 186 14.35 -16.46 -10.19
C GLY A 186 15.15 -15.22 -9.79
N ASP A 187 16.15 -14.87 -10.60
CA ASP A 187 16.92 -13.63 -10.45
C ASP A 187 15.99 -12.39 -10.49
N VAL A 188 14.97 -12.44 -11.34
CA VAL A 188 13.94 -11.39 -11.48
C VAL A 188 13.19 -11.18 -10.17
N GLY A 189 12.82 -12.25 -9.44
CA GLY A 189 12.14 -12.10 -8.14
C GLY A 189 13.04 -11.41 -7.11
N GLN A 190 14.34 -11.72 -7.10
CA GLN A 190 15.29 -11.07 -6.20
C GLN A 190 15.51 -9.59 -6.54
N GLU A 191 15.55 -9.27 -7.83
CA GLU A 191 15.61 -7.90 -8.30
C GLU A 191 14.35 -7.10 -7.96
N ILE A 192 13.17 -7.71 -8.08
CA ILE A 192 11.92 -7.07 -7.65
C ILE A 192 12.09 -6.62 -6.21
N PHE A 193 12.46 -7.50 -5.27
CA PHE A 193 12.69 -7.13 -3.87
C PHE A 193 13.72 -6.00 -3.71
N ALA A 194 14.85 -6.08 -4.42
CA ALA A 194 15.90 -5.06 -4.37
C ALA A 194 15.44 -3.66 -4.83
N ASN A 195 14.36 -3.58 -5.60
CA ASN A 195 13.79 -2.31 -6.08
C ASN A 195 12.54 -1.86 -5.31
N LEU A 196 12.05 -2.64 -4.34
CA LEU A 196 10.87 -2.26 -3.54
C LEU A 196 11.22 -1.26 -2.44
N LYS A 197 10.29 -0.32 -2.24
CA LYS A 197 10.16 0.51 -1.04
C LYS A 197 9.03 -0.01 -0.18
N VAL A 198 9.35 -0.47 1.04
CA VAL A 198 8.37 -1.02 1.97
C VAL A 198 8.26 -0.16 3.23
N GLY A 199 7.02 0.16 3.62
CA GLY A 199 6.73 0.84 4.88
C GLY A 199 6.45 -0.15 6.01
N ILE A 200 7.05 0.06 7.19
CA ILE A 200 6.74 -0.68 8.42
C ILE A 200 6.24 0.30 9.48
N ILE A 201 4.99 0.16 9.89
CA ILE A 201 4.34 1.02 10.90
C ILE A 201 4.27 0.26 12.22
N GLY A 202 5.10 0.67 13.18
CA GLY A 202 5.29 -0.01 14.45
C GLY A 202 6.38 -1.09 14.38
N LEU A 203 7.30 -1.05 15.33
CA LEU A 203 8.47 -1.93 15.46
C LEU A 203 8.49 -2.68 16.80
N GLY A 204 7.34 -2.76 17.48
CA GLY A 204 7.16 -3.66 18.61
C GLY A 204 6.84 -5.08 18.15
N GLY A 205 7.38 -6.10 18.83
CA GLY A 205 6.98 -7.50 18.59
C GLY A 205 7.11 -7.90 17.11
N GLY A 206 5.95 -8.11 16.46
CA GLY A 206 5.85 -8.50 15.05
C GLY A 206 6.53 -7.56 14.07
N GLY A 207 6.48 -6.24 14.29
CA GLY A 207 7.13 -5.28 13.40
C GLY A 207 8.66 -5.43 13.36
N SER A 208 9.28 -5.79 14.49
CA SER A 208 10.73 -6.05 14.54
C SER A 208 11.14 -7.32 13.81
N LEU A 209 10.26 -8.34 13.79
CA LEU A 209 10.46 -9.58 13.04
C LEU A 209 10.35 -9.33 11.52
N ILE A 210 9.30 -8.61 11.10
CA ILE A 210 9.11 -8.20 9.70
C ILE A 210 10.35 -7.43 9.21
N ASN A 211 10.83 -6.47 10.00
CA ASN A 211 12.01 -5.69 9.66
C ASN A 211 13.24 -6.56 9.36
N GLU A 212 13.52 -7.54 10.23
CA GLU A 212 14.63 -8.48 10.03
C GLU A 212 14.43 -9.33 8.78
N TRP A 213 13.26 -9.94 8.61
CA TRP A 213 12.99 -10.84 7.49
C TRP A 213 12.98 -10.13 6.14
N LEU A 214 12.40 -8.94 6.04
CA LEU A 214 12.46 -8.13 4.80
C LEU A 214 13.91 -7.75 4.45
N SER A 215 14.74 -7.47 5.46
CA SER A 215 16.15 -7.18 5.23
C SER A 215 16.89 -8.41 4.70
N HIS A 216 16.59 -9.61 5.22
CA HIS A 216 17.14 -10.87 4.71
C HIS A 216 16.60 -11.25 3.32
N LEU A 217 15.35 -10.93 2.99
CA LEU A 217 14.78 -11.12 1.65
C LEU A 217 15.42 -10.21 0.60
N GLY A 218 16.20 -9.21 1.03
CA GLY A 218 16.87 -8.27 0.12
C GLY A 218 15.99 -7.13 -0.35
N VAL A 219 15.00 -6.73 0.45
CA VAL A 219 14.25 -5.49 0.18
C VAL A 219 15.21 -4.31 0.08
N GLY A 220 15.09 -3.50 -0.98
CA GLY A 220 16.01 -2.41 -1.28
C GLY A 220 15.86 -1.19 -0.38
N HIS A 221 14.63 -0.83 -0.03
CA HIS A 221 14.33 0.36 0.77
C HIS A 221 13.27 0.07 1.82
N ILE A 222 13.60 0.28 3.10
CA ILE A 222 12.64 0.22 4.21
C ILE A 222 12.47 1.62 4.83
N VAL A 223 11.21 2.05 4.96
CA VAL A 223 10.82 3.20 5.79
C VAL A 223 10.13 2.67 7.03
N ALA A 224 10.78 2.76 8.18
CA ALA A 224 10.24 2.24 9.42
C ALA A 224 9.87 3.38 10.38
N ILE A 225 8.62 3.38 10.84
CA ILE A 225 8.02 4.45 11.65
C ILE A 225 7.63 3.88 13.00
N ASP A 226 8.29 4.35 14.06
CA ASP A 226 7.93 4.07 15.45
C ASP A 226 8.56 5.16 16.35
N PHE A 227 7.78 5.73 17.25
CA PHE A 227 8.22 6.78 18.16
C PHE A 227 8.68 6.26 19.54
N ASP A 228 8.47 4.98 19.84
CA ASP A 228 8.78 4.40 21.14
C ASP A 228 10.27 4.09 21.31
N ARG A 229 10.68 4.06 22.58
CA ARG A 229 11.99 3.57 23.02
C ARG A 229 11.92 2.13 23.49
N ILE A 230 13.07 1.47 23.57
CA ILE A 230 13.16 0.12 24.13
C ILE A 230 12.87 0.18 25.63
N GLU A 231 11.96 -0.67 26.08
CA GLU A 231 11.67 -0.86 27.49
C GLU A 231 12.13 -2.24 27.96
N LEU A 232 12.45 -2.35 29.25
CA LEU A 232 12.89 -3.61 29.87
C LEU A 232 11.90 -4.76 29.61
N THR A 233 10.60 -4.48 29.77
CA THR A 233 9.50 -5.46 29.60
C THR A 233 9.26 -5.84 28.14
N ASN A 234 9.62 -4.97 27.20
CA ASN A 234 9.44 -5.20 25.77
C ASN A 234 10.67 -5.85 25.11
N ARG A 235 11.85 -5.78 25.75
CA ARG A 235 13.10 -6.35 25.25
C ARG A 235 12.99 -7.82 24.80
N PRO A 236 12.35 -8.74 25.55
CA PRO A 236 12.32 -10.16 25.18
C PRO A 236 11.59 -10.47 23.86
N ARG A 237 10.82 -9.52 23.32
CA ARG A 237 10.02 -9.69 22.11
C ARG A 237 10.43 -8.78 20.96
N ILE A 238 11.45 -7.92 21.13
CA ILE A 238 11.95 -7.04 20.08
C ILE A 238 13.32 -7.54 19.63
N VAL A 239 13.40 -7.92 18.36
CA VAL A 239 14.62 -8.53 17.80
C VAL A 239 15.79 -7.54 17.78
N GLY A 240 16.99 -8.04 18.06
CA GLY A 240 18.24 -7.28 18.02
C GLY A 240 18.47 -6.33 19.19
N THR A 241 17.61 -6.37 20.21
CA THR A 241 17.76 -5.56 21.42
C THR A 241 18.75 -6.19 22.41
N ASN A 242 19.54 -5.35 23.06
CA ASN A 242 20.45 -5.73 24.13
C ASN A 242 20.15 -4.96 25.43
N PRO A 243 20.76 -5.32 26.58
CA PRO A 243 20.49 -4.64 27.86
C PRO A 243 20.82 -3.14 27.88
N TRP A 244 21.78 -2.69 27.05
CA TRP A 244 22.16 -1.28 26.93
C TRP A 244 21.12 -0.46 26.18
N ASP A 245 20.49 -1.03 25.16
CA ASP A 245 19.42 -0.34 24.41
C ASP A 245 18.24 0.03 25.32
N ALA A 246 17.94 -0.80 26.33
CA ALA A 246 16.90 -0.53 27.34
C ALA A 246 17.43 0.24 28.58
N MET A 247 18.71 0.59 28.60
CA MET A 247 19.43 1.13 29.77
C MET A 247 19.11 0.35 31.05
N THR A 248 19.16 -0.98 30.97
CA THR A 248 18.66 -1.89 32.02
C THR A 248 19.28 -1.62 33.40
N TRP A 249 20.55 -1.21 33.42
CA TRP A 249 21.28 -0.87 34.64
C TRP A 249 20.73 0.39 35.34
N LEU A 250 20.10 1.32 34.61
CA LEU A 250 19.38 2.48 35.14
C LEU A 250 17.90 2.17 35.40
N THR A 251 17.24 1.48 34.47
CA THR A 251 15.78 1.25 34.53
C THR A 251 15.36 0.22 35.58
N LYS A 252 16.28 -0.61 36.07
CA LYS A 252 16.04 -1.53 37.20
C LYS A 252 16.26 -0.91 38.58
N GLN A 253 16.82 0.30 38.66
CA GLN A 253 17.10 0.93 39.95
C GLN A 253 15.80 1.21 40.71
N PRO A 254 15.75 1.04 42.04
CA PRO A 254 14.56 1.33 42.83
C PRO A 254 14.25 2.84 42.89
N ILE A 255 15.20 3.69 42.48
CA ILE A 255 15.13 5.14 42.55
C ILE A 255 14.35 5.69 41.33
N PRO A 256 13.18 6.35 41.51
CA PRO A 256 12.30 6.74 40.40
C PRO A 256 12.92 7.69 39.37
N TRP A 257 13.75 8.64 39.82
CA TRP A 257 14.39 9.58 38.90
C TRP A 257 15.44 8.91 38.01
N LEU A 258 16.15 7.89 38.51
CA LEU A 258 17.08 7.06 37.71
C LEU A 258 16.31 6.21 36.69
N GLN A 259 15.15 5.65 37.05
CA GLN A 259 14.31 4.93 36.09
C GLN A 259 13.85 5.85 34.95
N LYS A 260 13.39 7.07 35.28
CA LYS A 260 12.96 8.07 34.30
C LYS A 260 14.12 8.50 33.40
N LEU A 261 15.31 8.68 33.96
CA LEU A 261 16.52 8.96 33.19
C LEU A 261 16.85 7.80 32.25
N GLY A 262 16.85 6.56 32.74
CA GLY A 262 17.07 5.36 31.94
C GLY A 262 16.10 5.25 30.76
N LYS A 263 14.80 5.47 30.99
CA LYS A 263 13.78 5.48 29.91
C LYS A 263 14.02 6.57 28.87
N ARG A 264 14.50 7.76 29.29
CA ARG A 264 14.85 8.85 28.37
C ARG A 264 16.11 8.57 27.56
N LEU A 265 17.08 7.84 28.13
CA LEU A 265 18.34 7.49 27.48
C LEU A 265 18.24 6.20 26.64
N ALA A 266 17.23 5.36 26.85
CA ALA A 266 17.01 4.14 26.09
C ALA A 266 16.91 4.39 24.58
N ALA A 267 17.43 3.48 23.76
CA ALA A 267 17.41 3.62 22.30
C ALA A 267 15.98 3.64 21.74
N TYR A 268 15.76 4.37 20.66
CA TYR A 268 14.52 4.26 19.89
C TYR A 268 14.43 2.91 19.18
N LYS A 269 13.21 2.33 19.09
CA LYS A 269 12.98 1.06 18.39
C LYS A 269 13.47 1.11 16.95
N VAL A 270 13.23 2.22 16.24
CA VAL A 270 13.71 2.43 14.86
C VAL A 270 15.22 2.36 14.71
N HIS A 271 16.00 2.76 15.72
CA HIS A 271 17.46 2.70 15.65
C HIS A 271 17.98 1.28 15.83
N VAL A 272 17.36 0.49 16.71
CA VAL A 272 17.68 -0.94 16.85
C VAL A 272 17.31 -1.69 15.57
N ALA A 273 16.12 -1.41 15.02
CA ALA A 273 15.67 -2.02 13.77
C ALA A 273 16.60 -1.70 12.59
N ARG A 274 17.06 -0.45 12.47
CA ARG A 274 18.07 -0.05 11.47
C ARG A 274 19.37 -0.83 11.64
N ARG A 275 19.84 -1.02 12.88
CA ARG A 275 21.05 -1.81 13.18
C ARG A 275 20.89 -3.25 12.71
N VAL A 276 19.76 -3.89 13.02
CA VAL A 276 19.44 -5.25 12.56
C VAL A 276 19.38 -5.33 11.04
N ALA A 277 18.66 -4.40 10.39
CA ALA A 277 18.52 -4.37 8.94
C ALA A 277 19.88 -4.25 8.23
N LYS A 278 20.75 -3.37 8.74
CA LYS A 278 22.10 -3.15 8.18
C LYS A 278 23.06 -4.33 8.39
N LEU A 279 22.86 -5.12 9.43
CA LEU A 279 23.59 -6.36 9.63
C LEU A 279 23.16 -7.43 8.62
N ALA A 280 21.85 -7.54 8.36
CA ALA A 280 21.30 -8.50 7.40
C ALA A 280 21.60 -8.12 5.94
N ASN A 281 21.47 -6.84 5.59
CA ASN A 281 21.75 -6.31 4.27
C ASN A 281 22.44 -4.94 4.38
N PRO A 282 23.78 -4.86 4.23
CA PRO A 282 24.51 -3.59 4.32
C PRO A 282 24.07 -2.54 3.28
N SER A 283 23.61 -3.00 2.11
CA SER A 283 23.23 -2.14 0.98
C SER A 283 21.83 -1.51 1.13
N ILE A 284 21.00 -2.00 2.06
CA ILE A 284 19.62 -1.54 2.23
C ILE A 284 19.54 -0.02 2.48
N ARG A 285 18.70 0.70 1.74
CA ARG A 285 18.32 2.05 2.12
C ARG A 285 17.35 1.97 3.29
N TYR A 286 17.67 2.61 4.41
CA TYR A 286 16.86 2.49 5.63
C TYR A 286 16.57 3.86 6.23
N ASP A 287 15.31 4.26 6.19
CA ASP A 287 14.82 5.49 6.79
C ASP A 287 14.20 5.17 8.15
N ALA A 288 14.95 5.45 9.21
CA ALA A 288 14.55 5.23 10.61
C ALA A 288 13.82 6.47 11.13
N VAL A 289 12.49 6.44 11.12
CA VAL A 289 11.64 7.60 11.41
C VAL A 289 11.10 7.54 12.83
N VAL A 290 11.67 8.33 13.73
CA VAL A 290 11.13 8.56 15.07
C VAL A 290 9.92 9.49 14.93
N GLY A 291 8.73 8.92 14.79
CA GLY A 291 7.51 9.69 14.56
C GLY A 291 6.25 8.84 14.66
N ASN A 292 5.10 9.50 14.66
CA ASN A 292 3.80 8.84 14.66
C ASN A 292 3.20 8.90 13.26
N ILE A 293 2.74 7.76 12.74
CA ILE A 293 2.10 7.68 11.42
C ILE A 293 0.86 8.59 11.31
N VAL A 294 0.25 8.94 12.44
CA VAL A 294 -0.91 9.83 12.51
C VAL A 294 -0.57 11.27 12.10
N ASP A 295 0.71 11.64 12.11
CA ASP A 295 1.16 12.96 11.69
C ASP A 295 1.33 13.00 10.16
N GLU A 296 0.73 13.99 9.51
CA GLU A 296 0.65 14.05 8.04
C GLU A 296 2.02 14.03 7.38
N ALA A 297 3.00 14.74 7.94
CA ALA A 297 4.37 14.77 7.42
C ALA A 297 5.04 13.38 7.43
N ILE A 298 4.69 12.54 8.41
CA ILE A 298 5.21 11.18 8.54
C ILE A 298 4.47 10.22 7.61
N ALA A 299 3.14 10.33 7.53
CA ALA A 299 2.33 9.55 6.59
C ALA A 299 2.74 9.77 5.13
N LYS A 300 3.07 11.03 4.77
CA LYS A 300 3.55 11.40 3.42
C LYS A 300 4.86 10.71 3.01
N LEU A 301 5.64 10.16 3.94
CA LEU A 301 6.84 9.39 3.59
C LEU A 301 6.52 8.02 2.94
N LEU A 302 5.25 7.59 3.03
CA LEU A 302 4.78 6.27 2.59
C LEU A 302 3.91 6.29 1.33
N VAL A 303 3.56 7.47 0.79
CA VAL A 303 2.58 7.60 -0.33
C VAL A 303 3.10 7.06 -1.67
N ASP A 304 4.40 6.88 -1.78
CA ASP A 304 5.13 6.25 -2.88
C ASP A 304 5.69 4.88 -2.50
N ALA A 305 5.24 4.26 -1.39
CA ALA A 305 5.63 2.90 -1.06
C ALA A 305 5.01 1.90 -2.04
N ASP A 306 5.64 0.73 -2.16
CA ASP A 306 5.17 -0.40 -2.95
C ASP A 306 4.36 -1.39 -2.10
N PHE A 307 4.60 -1.41 -0.78
CA PHE A 307 3.87 -2.25 0.18
C PHE A 307 3.94 -1.68 1.60
N LEU A 308 2.90 -1.91 2.40
CA LEU A 308 2.83 -1.45 3.79
C LEU A 308 2.58 -2.60 4.78
N PHE A 309 3.30 -2.61 5.90
CA PHE A 309 3.01 -3.45 7.05
C PHE A 309 2.53 -2.60 8.22
N LEU A 310 1.40 -2.95 8.81
CA LEU A 310 0.89 -2.34 10.03
C LEU A 310 1.00 -3.31 11.21
N ALA A 311 1.97 -3.04 12.09
CA ALA A 311 2.19 -3.77 13.34
C ALA A 311 1.89 -2.93 14.60
N ALA A 312 1.49 -1.67 14.44
CA ALA A 312 0.97 -0.83 15.52
C ALA A 312 -0.47 -1.26 15.92
N ASP A 313 -0.81 -1.02 17.18
CA ASP A 313 -2.06 -1.48 17.80
C ASP A 313 -3.16 -0.41 17.92
N SER A 314 -2.80 0.88 17.81
CA SER A 314 -3.76 2.00 17.88
C SER A 314 -4.77 2.03 16.73
N MET A 315 -5.99 2.49 17.01
CA MET A 315 -7.03 2.70 16.00
C MET A 315 -6.67 3.84 15.05
N GLN A 316 -6.00 4.89 15.55
CA GLN A 316 -5.53 5.99 14.69
C GLN A 316 -4.51 5.52 13.66
N SER A 317 -3.57 4.63 14.05
CA SER A 317 -2.62 4.05 13.08
C SER A 317 -3.33 3.19 12.03
N ARG A 318 -4.35 2.41 12.43
CA ARG A 318 -5.20 1.66 11.49
C ARG A 318 -5.93 2.57 10.52
N LEU A 319 -6.47 3.70 11.00
CA LEU A 319 -7.18 4.67 10.16
C LEU A 319 -6.26 5.25 9.08
N VAL A 320 -5.07 5.71 9.45
CA VAL A 320 -4.13 6.29 8.47
C VAL A 320 -3.59 5.22 7.53
N PHE A 321 -3.23 4.03 8.01
CA PHE A 321 -2.82 2.92 7.16
C PHE A 321 -3.92 2.53 6.15
N ASN A 322 -5.17 2.38 6.60
CA ASN A 322 -6.30 2.06 5.74
C ASN A 322 -6.48 3.13 4.65
N ALA A 323 -6.33 4.39 5.02
CA ALA A 323 -6.38 5.49 4.07
C ALA A 323 -5.22 5.46 3.07
N LEU A 324 -3.98 5.21 3.52
CA LEU A 324 -2.82 5.08 2.62
C LEU A 324 -3.03 3.97 1.59
N VAL A 325 -3.52 2.81 2.03
CA VAL A 325 -3.78 1.66 1.15
C VAL A 325 -4.74 2.02 0.03
N HIS A 326 -5.94 2.51 0.38
CA HIS A 326 -6.97 2.75 -0.62
C HIS A 326 -6.75 4.04 -1.42
N GLN A 327 -6.26 5.11 -0.79
CA GLN A 327 -6.10 6.40 -1.44
C GLN A 327 -4.96 6.41 -2.47
N TYR A 328 -3.89 5.66 -2.21
CA TYR A 328 -2.67 5.60 -3.05
C TYR A 328 -2.48 4.25 -3.76
N LEU A 329 -3.46 3.34 -3.69
CA LEU A 329 -3.41 1.98 -4.25
C LEU A 329 -2.16 1.20 -3.81
N ILE A 330 -1.79 1.30 -2.52
CA ILE A 330 -0.63 0.60 -1.95
C ILE A 330 -1.13 -0.62 -1.17
N PRO A 331 -0.89 -1.86 -1.61
CA PRO A 331 -1.31 -3.02 -0.84
C PRO A 331 -0.58 -3.07 0.51
N GLY A 332 -1.22 -3.68 1.51
CA GLY A 332 -0.55 -3.86 2.80
C GLY A 332 -1.16 -4.96 3.65
N ILE A 333 -0.49 -5.29 4.75
CA ILE A 333 -0.95 -6.31 5.71
C ILE A 333 -0.90 -5.74 7.12
N GLN A 334 -2.03 -5.81 7.82
CA GLN A 334 -2.11 -5.54 9.24
C GLN A 334 -1.90 -6.84 10.03
N ILE A 335 -1.03 -6.80 11.04
CA ILE A 335 -0.76 -7.94 11.91
C ILE A 335 -1.01 -7.61 13.37
N GLY A 336 -1.35 -8.62 14.17
CA GLY A 336 -1.41 -8.48 15.62
C GLY A 336 -1.45 -9.81 16.34
N ALA A 337 -1.14 -9.77 17.63
CA ALA A 337 -1.33 -10.87 18.57
C ALA A 337 -2.06 -10.31 19.79
N LYS A 338 -3.11 -11.00 20.24
CA LYS A 338 -3.90 -10.60 21.40
C LYS A 338 -4.00 -11.76 22.38
N VAL A 339 -3.68 -11.46 23.64
CA VAL A 339 -3.88 -12.36 24.77
C VAL A 339 -4.84 -11.64 25.72
N PRO A 340 -6.17 -11.82 25.54
CA PRO A 340 -7.14 -11.24 26.45
C PRO A 340 -6.96 -11.85 27.84
N VAL A 341 -6.96 -11.00 28.85
CA VAL A 341 -6.93 -11.40 30.26
C VAL A 341 -8.12 -10.77 30.94
N ASP A 342 -8.91 -11.60 31.61
CA ASP A 342 -10.03 -11.12 32.42
C ASP A 342 -9.48 -10.30 33.59
N LYS A 343 -9.99 -9.06 33.74
CA LYS A 343 -9.47 -8.12 34.74
C LYS A 343 -9.75 -8.59 36.18
N GLN A 344 -10.87 -9.28 36.42
CA GLN A 344 -11.31 -9.71 37.74
C GLN A 344 -10.72 -11.07 38.11
N THR A 345 -10.85 -12.06 37.22
CA THR A 345 -10.44 -13.44 37.48
C THR A 345 -8.97 -13.69 37.17
N ARG A 346 -8.30 -12.76 36.46
CA ARG A 346 -6.93 -12.90 35.93
C ARG A 346 -6.74 -14.11 35.01
N GLN A 347 -7.84 -14.72 34.54
CA GLN A 347 -7.79 -15.84 33.63
C GLN A 347 -7.46 -15.37 32.21
N VAL A 348 -6.67 -16.18 31.50
CA VAL A 348 -6.35 -15.96 30.10
C VAL A 348 -7.50 -16.49 29.24
N GLY A 349 -8.05 -15.62 28.39
CA GLY A 349 -9.09 -15.98 27.43
C GLY A 349 -8.52 -16.62 26.15
N ASP A 350 -9.17 -16.34 25.02
CA ASP A 350 -8.76 -16.88 23.72
C ASP A 350 -7.49 -16.21 23.21
N ILE A 351 -6.42 -16.98 23.10
CA ILE A 351 -5.14 -16.50 22.56
C ILE A 351 -5.25 -16.55 21.05
N PHE A 352 -5.25 -15.39 20.38
CA PHE A 352 -5.32 -15.36 18.93
C PHE A 352 -4.35 -14.37 18.28
N THR A 353 -3.98 -14.68 17.05
CA THR A 353 -3.19 -13.80 16.18
C THR A 353 -4.00 -13.47 14.95
N ALA A 354 -3.81 -12.28 14.40
CA ALA A 354 -4.49 -11.83 13.21
C ALA A 354 -3.48 -11.44 12.14
N THR A 355 -3.72 -11.89 10.91
CA THR A 355 -3.05 -11.45 9.70
C THR A 355 -4.12 -10.99 8.73
N ARG A 356 -4.05 -9.73 8.32
CA ARG A 356 -5.13 -9.06 7.60
C ARG A 356 -4.57 -8.36 6.37
N PRO A 357 -4.51 -9.06 5.22
CA PRO A 357 -4.24 -8.42 3.95
C PRO A 357 -5.31 -7.38 3.65
N VAL A 358 -4.89 -6.18 3.28
CA VAL A 358 -5.75 -5.07 2.88
C VAL A 358 -5.34 -4.69 1.47
N LEU A 359 -6.18 -5.08 0.51
CA LEU A 359 -5.98 -4.80 -0.91
C LEU A 359 -6.85 -3.60 -1.32
N PRO A 360 -6.36 -2.72 -2.21
CA PRO A 360 -7.02 -1.45 -2.51
C PRO A 360 -8.22 -1.59 -3.48
N TYR A 361 -8.94 -2.70 -3.40
CA TYR A 361 -10.07 -3.04 -4.26
C TYR A 361 -11.27 -2.15 -3.94
N ALA A 362 -12.00 -1.75 -4.97
CA ALA A 362 -13.34 -1.21 -4.78
C ALA A 362 -14.22 -2.29 -4.16
N TYR A 363 -14.87 -1.99 -3.04
CA TYR A 363 -15.73 -2.92 -2.30
C TYR A 363 -15.04 -4.21 -1.82
N GLY A 364 -13.70 -4.22 -1.69
CA GLY A 364 -12.94 -5.41 -1.23
C GLY A 364 -12.97 -5.67 0.27
N GLY A 365 -13.54 -4.76 1.06
CA GLY A 365 -13.62 -4.86 2.51
C GLY A 365 -12.38 -4.34 3.24
N CYS A 366 -12.37 -3.03 3.52
CA CYS A 366 -11.28 -2.38 4.25
C CYS A 366 -11.35 -2.60 5.77
N LEU A 367 -10.34 -2.15 6.53
CA LEU A 367 -10.34 -2.27 7.99
C LEU A 367 -11.55 -1.60 8.65
N HIS A 368 -12.06 -0.51 8.06
CA HIS A 368 -13.26 0.17 8.56
C HIS A 368 -14.52 -0.68 8.37
N CYS A 369 -14.71 -1.28 7.19
CA CYS A 369 -15.85 -2.15 6.91
C CYS A 369 -15.85 -3.44 7.74
N HIS A 370 -14.67 -3.88 8.20
CA HIS A 370 -14.52 -4.98 9.15
C HIS A 370 -14.69 -4.57 10.62
N GLU A 371 -15.11 -3.32 10.90
CA GLU A 371 -15.29 -2.77 12.26
C GLU A 371 -13.99 -2.81 13.11
N LEU A 372 -12.82 -2.81 12.45
CA LEU A 372 -11.52 -2.83 13.12
C LEU A 372 -11.03 -1.44 13.51
N ILE A 373 -11.83 -0.41 13.22
CA ILE A 373 -11.62 1.00 13.56
C ILE A 373 -12.91 1.56 14.19
N PRO A 374 -13.33 1.08 15.37
CA PRO A 374 -14.56 1.54 16.01
C PRO A 374 -14.44 3.00 16.44
N ALA A 375 -15.45 3.81 16.09
CA ALA A 375 -15.47 5.26 16.32
C ALA A 375 -15.25 5.65 17.79
N GLY A 376 -15.84 4.92 18.74
CA GLY A 376 -15.69 5.19 20.17
C GLY A 376 -14.24 5.06 20.66
N ARG A 377 -13.50 4.05 20.19
CA ARG A 377 -12.07 3.90 20.53
C ARG A 377 -11.22 4.95 19.84
N LEU A 378 -11.55 5.31 18.61
CA LEU A 378 -10.86 6.38 17.88
C LEU A 378 -11.01 7.73 18.59
N GLN A 379 -12.21 8.04 19.09
CA GLN A 379 -12.47 9.26 19.86
C GLN A 379 -11.69 9.26 21.18
N GLN A 380 -11.67 8.14 21.91
CA GLN A 380 -10.85 8.00 23.13
C GLN A 380 -9.36 8.22 22.85
N GLU A 381 -8.86 7.70 21.73
CA GLU A 381 -7.47 7.91 21.30
C GLU A 381 -7.19 9.35 20.83
N ALA A 382 -8.19 10.10 20.37
CA ALA A 382 -8.04 11.48 19.94
C ALA A 382 -7.93 12.48 21.11
N LEU A 383 -8.45 12.14 22.28
CA LEU A 383 -8.36 12.98 23.48
C LEU A 383 -6.90 13.19 23.90
N SER A 384 -6.58 14.43 24.31
CA SER A 384 -5.30 14.77 24.94
C SER A 384 -5.14 14.02 26.27
N GLU A 385 -3.92 13.91 26.76
CA GLU A 385 -3.68 13.19 28.02
C GLU A 385 -4.37 13.86 29.22
N GLU A 386 -4.53 15.19 29.19
CA GLU A 386 -5.27 15.96 30.19
C GLU A 386 -6.77 15.67 30.10
N GLU A 387 -7.37 15.73 28.91
CA GLU A 387 -8.80 15.39 28.71
C GLU A 387 -9.09 13.94 29.06
N ARG A 388 -8.18 13.00 28.73
CA ARG A 388 -8.29 11.60 29.13
C ARG A 388 -8.29 11.44 30.63
N ARG A 389 -7.47 12.22 31.38
CA ARG A 389 -7.44 12.16 32.85
C ARG A 389 -8.73 12.73 33.45
N THR A 390 -9.26 13.80 32.89
CA THR A 390 -10.50 14.45 33.35
C THR A 390 -11.74 13.60 33.10
N GLN A 391 -11.76 12.81 32.02
CA GLN A 391 -12.88 11.92 31.67
C GLN A 391 -12.83 10.54 32.35
N ARG A 392 -11.84 10.25 33.22
CA ARG A 392 -11.75 8.97 33.94
C ARG A 392 -12.81 8.85 35.04
N TYR A 393 -13.99 8.35 34.69
CA TYR A 393 -14.79 7.56 35.62
C TYR A 393 -14.42 6.08 35.43
N VAL A 394 -13.51 5.60 36.30
CA VAL A 394 -13.17 4.19 36.56
C VAL A 394 -12.66 3.38 35.35
N GLU A 395 -11.35 3.33 35.11
CA GLU A 395 -10.68 2.11 34.62
C GLU A 395 -9.25 2.00 35.18
N ASP A 396 -8.99 0.87 35.85
CA ASP A 396 -7.68 0.45 36.38
C ASP A 396 -6.63 0.25 35.27
N GLU A 397 -5.55 1.02 35.34
CA GLU A 397 -4.52 1.16 34.31
C GLU A 397 -3.37 0.13 34.40
N HIS A 398 -3.53 -0.98 35.14
CA HIS A 398 -2.39 -1.78 35.59
C HIS A 398 -2.29 -3.23 35.09
N ILE A 399 -3.10 -3.65 34.09
CA ILE A 399 -2.91 -4.99 33.49
C ILE A 399 -2.29 -4.85 32.11
N ALA A 400 -0.95 -4.88 32.07
CA ALA A 400 -0.21 -5.04 30.82
C ALA A 400 -0.62 -6.36 30.15
N GLN A 401 -1.08 -6.30 28.90
CA GLN A 401 -1.47 -7.51 28.17
C GLN A 401 -0.23 -8.41 27.96
N PRO A 402 -0.33 -9.72 28.22
CA PRO A 402 0.75 -10.64 27.94
C PRO A 402 1.14 -10.59 26.45
N SER A 403 2.44 -10.57 26.18
CA SER A 403 2.97 -10.61 24.82
C SER A 403 4.24 -11.42 24.78
N VAL A 404 4.27 -12.44 23.92
CA VAL A 404 5.42 -13.32 23.73
C VAL A 404 5.83 -13.35 22.27
N ILE A 405 7.13 -13.46 22.01
CA ILE A 405 7.69 -13.39 20.65
C ILE A 405 7.11 -14.48 19.73
N ALA A 406 6.90 -15.70 20.23
CA ALA A 406 6.40 -16.82 19.45
C ALA A 406 4.99 -16.60 18.88
N LEU A 407 4.13 -15.84 19.59
CA LEU A 407 2.81 -15.46 19.06
C LEU A 407 2.94 -14.38 17.98
N ASN A 408 3.83 -13.41 18.17
CA ASN A 408 4.09 -12.38 17.15
C ASN A 408 4.64 -13.00 15.85
N VAL A 409 5.45 -14.07 15.95
CA VAL A 409 5.95 -14.82 14.79
C VAL A 409 4.79 -15.35 13.94
N LYS A 410 3.72 -15.90 14.52
CA LYS A 410 2.62 -16.50 13.74
C LYS A 410 1.95 -15.55 12.74
N SER A 411 1.72 -14.29 13.14
CA SER A 411 1.09 -13.33 12.23
C SER A 411 2.11 -12.63 11.32
N ALA A 412 3.32 -12.37 11.82
CA ALA A 412 4.39 -11.78 11.03
C ALA A 412 4.88 -12.71 9.91
N GLU A 413 5.02 -14.02 10.19
CA GLU A 413 5.49 -15.00 9.23
C GLU A 413 4.52 -15.13 8.06
N GLN A 414 3.23 -15.32 8.34
CA GLN A 414 2.20 -15.32 7.31
C GLN A 414 2.22 -14.04 6.48
N ALA A 415 2.37 -12.87 7.12
CA ALA A 415 2.39 -11.60 6.41
C ALA A 415 3.60 -11.44 5.46
N VAL A 416 4.79 -11.87 5.89
CA VAL A 416 5.99 -11.82 5.04
C VAL A 416 5.92 -12.86 3.92
N ASN A 417 5.38 -14.05 4.18
CA ASN A 417 5.13 -15.03 3.14
C ASN A 417 4.12 -14.53 2.11
N ASP A 418 3.04 -13.89 2.55
CA ASP A 418 2.05 -13.33 1.64
C ASP A 418 2.67 -12.24 0.75
N PHE A 419 3.40 -11.31 1.34
CA PHE A 419 4.18 -10.30 0.60
C PHE A 419 5.12 -10.94 -0.43
N MET A 420 5.90 -11.96 -0.03
CA MET A 420 6.82 -12.65 -0.93
C MET A 420 6.08 -13.30 -2.10
N MET A 421 5.00 -14.04 -1.84
CA MET A 421 4.21 -14.73 -2.86
C MET A 421 3.52 -13.75 -3.82
N MET A 422 3.05 -12.60 -3.31
CA MET A 422 2.42 -11.55 -4.12
C MET A 422 3.37 -10.97 -5.17
N PHE A 423 4.60 -10.64 -4.78
CA PHE A 423 5.59 -10.00 -5.67
C PHE A 423 6.32 -10.98 -6.58
N THR A 424 6.42 -12.25 -6.18
CA THR A 424 7.05 -13.30 -7.01
C THR A 424 6.06 -14.01 -7.92
N GLY A 425 4.76 -13.74 -7.74
CA GLY A 425 3.69 -14.36 -8.53
C GLY A 425 3.51 -15.86 -8.27
N LEU A 426 3.99 -16.37 -7.14
CA LEU A 426 4.02 -17.80 -6.81
C LEU A 426 2.70 -18.34 -6.23
N TYR A 427 1.70 -17.50 -5.99
CA TYR A 427 0.37 -17.99 -5.65
C TYR A 427 -0.24 -18.82 -6.78
N GLN A 428 -1.21 -19.66 -6.42
CA GLN A 428 -2.08 -20.26 -7.43
C GLN A 428 -3.14 -19.23 -7.87
N PRO A 429 -3.63 -19.27 -9.12
CA PRO A 429 -4.60 -18.30 -9.62
C PRO A 429 -5.89 -18.18 -8.78
N GLU A 430 -6.26 -19.26 -8.09
CA GLU A 430 -7.48 -19.36 -7.28
C GLU A 430 -7.31 -18.81 -5.86
N VAL A 431 -6.10 -18.41 -5.46
CA VAL A 431 -5.83 -17.92 -4.10
C VAL A 431 -6.56 -16.62 -3.84
N GLN A 432 -7.36 -16.62 -2.78
CA GLN A 432 -7.99 -15.42 -2.24
C GLN A 432 -7.30 -15.03 -0.93
N LEU A 433 -6.72 -13.83 -0.91
CA LEU A 433 -6.17 -13.25 0.30
C LEU A 433 -7.31 -12.73 1.16
N CYS A 434 -7.52 -13.38 2.30
CA CYS A 434 -8.54 -13.01 3.28
C CYS A 434 -7.90 -12.76 4.65
N HIS A 435 -8.65 -12.08 5.51
CA HIS A 435 -8.24 -11.92 6.91
C HIS A 435 -8.23 -13.28 7.60
N GLN A 436 -7.11 -13.62 8.24
CA GLN A 436 -6.95 -14.86 9.01
C GLN A 436 -6.86 -14.56 10.49
N LEU A 437 -7.66 -15.29 11.28
CA LEU A 437 -7.52 -15.37 12.74
C LEU A 437 -7.01 -16.76 13.10
N ARG A 438 -5.89 -16.84 13.81
CA ARG A 438 -5.33 -18.11 14.29
C ARG A 438 -5.49 -18.20 15.79
N PHE A 439 -6.20 -19.21 16.26
CA PHE A 439 -6.47 -19.44 17.67
C PHE A 439 -5.46 -20.44 18.21
N ALA A 440 -4.59 -19.98 19.11
CA ALA A 440 -3.40 -20.73 19.51
C ALA A 440 -3.74 -21.92 20.43
N ARG A 441 -4.81 -21.83 21.22
CA ARG A 441 -5.23 -22.90 22.13
C ARG A 441 -5.91 -24.03 21.38
N GLU A 442 -6.76 -23.68 20.41
CA GLU A 442 -7.55 -24.58 19.60
C GLU A 442 -6.77 -25.14 18.40
N ARG A 443 -5.61 -24.53 18.09
CA ARG A 443 -4.81 -24.80 16.88
C ARG A 443 -5.63 -24.68 15.60
N SER A 444 -6.61 -23.78 15.59
CA SER A 444 -7.51 -23.55 14.47
C SER A 444 -7.22 -22.24 13.75
N ILE A 445 -7.67 -22.16 12.49
CA ILE A 445 -7.58 -20.98 11.66
C ILE A 445 -9.00 -20.67 11.16
N ILE A 446 -9.41 -19.41 11.29
CA ILE A 446 -10.65 -18.89 10.74
C ILE A 446 -10.30 -17.87 9.66
N ASN A 447 -10.81 -18.13 8.46
CA ASN A 447 -10.82 -17.15 7.38
C ASN A 447 -12.06 -16.27 7.56
N VAL A 448 -11.87 -14.96 7.55
CA VAL A 448 -12.96 -14.00 7.70
C VAL A 448 -13.37 -13.53 6.31
N GLU A 449 -14.64 -13.76 5.98
CA GLU A 449 -15.24 -13.29 4.75
C GLU A 449 -15.17 -11.75 4.64
N PRO A 450 -14.82 -11.20 3.47
CA PRO A 450 -14.75 -9.77 3.27
C PRO A 450 -16.12 -9.13 3.48
N ARG A 451 -16.13 -7.99 4.16
CA ARG A 451 -17.33 -7.17 4.35
C ARG A 451 -17.08 -5.80 3.76
N ALA A 452 -17.96 -5.33 2.89
CA ALA A 452 -17.88 -4.00 2.31
C ALA A 452 -19.19 -3.24 2.53
N ASN A 453 -19.08 -1.93 2.67
CA ASN A 453 -20.22 -1.02 2.77
C ASN A 453 -20.21 -0.09 1.55
N ASP A 454 -21.37 0.08 0.92
CA ASP A 454 -21.54 0.88 -0.29
C ASP A 454 -21.16 2.35 -0.10
N ASP A 455 -21.33 2.89 1.11
CA ASP A 455 -21.02 4.28 1.47
C ASP A 455 -19.65 4.43 2.18
N CYS A 456 -18.81 3.40 2.16
CA CYS A 456 -17.50 3.47 2.82
C CYS A 456 -16.62 4.59 2.23
N LEU A 457 -16.11 5.48 3.08
CA LEU A 457 -15.22 6.58 2.68
C LEU A 457 -13.82 6.13 2.24
N ASP A 458 -13.46 4.86 2.49
CA ASP A 458 -12.14 4.31 2.15
C ASP A 458 -12.17 3.45 0.88
N CYS A 459 -13.06 2.45 0.80
CA CYS A 459 -13.02 1.44 -0.27
C CYS A 459 -14.22 1.42 -1.21
N SER A 460 -15.25 2.26 -1.05
CA SER A 460 -16.34 2.32 -2.06
C SER A 460 -15.88 3.00 -3.35
N SER A 461 -16.65 2.89 -4.43
CA SER A 461 -16.46 3.69 -5.66
C SER A 461 -17.21 5.04 -5.63
N SER A 462 -17.93 5.35 -4.53
CA SER A 462 -18.65 6.62 -4.41
C SER A 462 -17.71 7.83 -4.57
N SER A 463 -18.22 8.94 -5.10
CA SER A 463 -17.47 10.21 -5.25
C SER A 463 -16.87 10.72 -3.92
N ARG A 464 -17.50 10.37 -2.78
CA ARG A 464 -17.03 10.71 -1.44
C ARG A 464 -15.84 9.87 -0.97
N SER A 465 -15.64 8.68 -1.54
CA SER A 465 -14.53 7.79 -1.21
C SER A 465 -13.18 8.38 -1.60
N ARG A 466 -12.20 8.23 -0.71
CA ARG A 466 -10.79 8.63 -0.96
C ARG A 466 -10.07 7.71 -1.94
N ARG A 467 -10.64 6.53 -2.28
CA ARG A 467 -9.97 5.51 -3.09
C ARG A 467 -9.37 6.11 -4.36
N ALA A 468 -8.09 5.83 -4.61
CA ALA A 468 -7.36 6.25 -5.82
C ALA A 468 -7.43 7.76 -6.12
N LYS A 469 -7.56 8.63 -5.11
CA LYS A 469 -7.49 10.09 -5.29
C LYS A 469 -6.09 10.67 -5.12
N GLY A 470 -5.14 9.89 -4.60
CA GLY A 470 -3.76 10.33 -4.36
C GLY A 470 -3.70 11.61 -3.54
N ASP A 471 -2.85 12.57 -3.95
CA ASP A 471 -2.60 13.83 -3.21
C ASP A 471 -3.79 14.80 -3.20
N ARG A 472 -4.81 14.56 -4.04
CA ARG A 472 -5.98 15.44 -4.20
C ARG A 472 -7.07 15.22 -3.16
N TYR A 473 -6.80 14.36 -2.19
CA TYR A 473 -7.67 14.13 -1.05
C TYR A 473 -6.87 14.16 0.24
N ARG A 474 -7.47 14.66 1.32
CA ARG A 474 -6.74 14.78 2.58
C ARG A 474 -6.68 13.44 3.32
N LEU A 475 -5.48 13.05 3.72
CA LEU A 475 -5.28 11.92 4.64
C LEU A 475 -5.93 12.22 6.00
N PRO A 476 -6.44 11.21 6.73
CA PRO A 476 -7.06 11.39 8.04
C PRO A 476 -5.98 11.51 9.14
N CYS A 477 -5.06 12.46 8.95
CA CYS A 477 -3.92 12.71 9.80
C CYS A 477 -4.13 13.95 10.66
N ARG A 478 -3.39 14.05 11.76
CA ARG A 478 -3.19 15.30 12.50
C ARG A 478 -2.40 16.25 11.61
N MET A 479 -2.91 17.48 11.45
CA MET A 479 -2.14 18.53 10.80
C MET A 479 -1.10 19.08 11.76
N PRO A 480 0.05 19.54 11.26
CA PRO A 480 0.93 20.37 12.07
C PRO A 480 0.13 21.56 12.61
N ASN A 481 0.28 21.87 13.89
CA ASN A 481 -0.20 23.12 14.43
C ASN A 481 0.50 24.24 13.64
N VAL A 482 -0.26 24.97 12.84
CA VAL A 482 0.22 26.15 12.11
C VAL A 482 0.48 27.28 13.10
#